data_AF-A0A3B9H724-F1
#
_entry.id   AF-A0A3B9H724-F1
#
_cell.length_a   1.000
_cell.length_b   1.000
_cell.length_c   1.000
_cell.angle_alpha   90.00
_cell.angle_beta   90.00
_cell.angle_gamma   90.00
#
_symmetry.space_group_name_H-M   'P 1'
#
loop_
_entity.id
_entity.type
_entity.pdbx_description
1 polymer ?
#
loop_
_entity_poly.entity_id
_entity_poly.type
_entity_poly.pdbx_seq_one_letter_code
_entity_poly.pdbx_strand_id
1 'polypeptide(L)'
;MCILVKLAHRIAMPFKSPKRRKEWKEKYRVQGKKRILMDATEHRIFGTKNLKGLIIPGFADPTISEIKREYNNIAFSDHPWVPHILPIQIVVIGKLALVGCPGEPTITAGKRIEGTMLSILKKKGVDQVVVCPYSNAYMGYITTFEEYQLQTYEGGHTVYGQWTLGAFQTKFKELACEMLNEKRSRNLDRKIQPIAFSRAELERRTYD
;
A
#
# COMPACT_ATOMS: atom_id res chain seq x y z
N MET A 1 0.15 18.01 15.37
CA MET A 1 -0.21 18.39 13.99
C MET A 1 -1.22 17.44 13.32
N CYS A 2 -0.94 16.14 13.12
CA CYS A 2 -1.84 15.25 12.34
C CYS A 2 -3.26 15.05 12.94
N ILE A 3 -3.41 15.11 14.26
CA ILE A 3 -4.73 15.08 14.92
C ILE A 3 -5.57 16.29 14.49
N LEU A 4 -4.95 17.47 14.41
CA LEU A 4 -5.60 18.71 14.01
C LEU A 4 -6.08 18.63 12.55
N VAL A 5 -5.31 18.00 11.66
CA VAL A 5 -5.72 17.75 10.27
C VAL A 5 -6.97 16.88 10.21
N LYS A 6 -7.02 15.77 10.97
CA LYS A 6 -8.19 14.90 11.03
C LYS A 6 -9.41 15.62 11.60
N LEU A 7 -9.22 16.45 12.63
CA LEU A 7 -10.28 17.27 13.21
C LEU A 7 -10.80 18.32 12.21
N ALA A 8 -9.89 19.04 11.54
CA ALA A 8 -10.24 20.00 10.50
C ALA A 8 -11.04 19.34 9.36
N HIS A 9 -10.64 18.15 8.92
CA HIS A 9 -11.41 17.39 7.93
C HIS A 9 -12.81 17.02 8.42
N ARG A 10 -12.98 16.67 9.70
CA ARG A 10 -14.29 16.37 10.30
C ARG A 10 -15.19 17.60 10.35
N ILE A 11 -14.66 18.73 10.84
CA ILE A 11 -15.39 20.00 10.94
C ILE A 11 -15.79 20.51 9.55
N ALA A 12 -14.88 20.41 8.57
CA ALA A 12 -15.14 20.86 7.21
C ALA A 12 -16.07 19.92 6.42
N MET A 13 -16.27 18.68 6.86
CA MET A 13 -16.96 17.63 6.11
C MET A 13 -18.38 18.03 5.66
N PRO A 14 -19.25 18.65 6.49
CA PRO A 14 -20.60 19.05 6.07
C PRO A 14 -20.61 20.01 4.89
N PHE A 15 -19.55 20.81 4.74
CA PHE A 15 -19.40 21.83 3.70
C PHE A 15 -18.71 21.30 2.42
N LYS A 16 -18.45 19.98 2.33
CA LYS A 16 -17.83 19.36 1.14
C LYS A 16 -18.85 18.64 0.27
N SER A 17 -18.51 18.49 -1.01
CA SER A 17 -19.32 17.75 -1.98
C SER A 17 -19.61 16.31 -1.50
N PRO A 18 -20.74 15.69 -1.91
CA PRO A 18 -21.07 14.32 -1.52
C PRO A 18 -19.95 13.32 -1.80
N LYS A 19 -19.31 13.42 -2.98
CA LYS A 19 -18.15 12.60 -3.35
C LYS A 19 -17.01 12.75 -2.34
N ARG A 20 -16.63 13.99 -2.02
CA ARG A 20 -15.53 14.29 -1.10
C ARG A 20 -15.81 13.83 0.32
N ARG A 21 -17.06 13.96 0.78
CA ARG A 21 -17.50 13.43 2.07
C ARG A 21 -17.31 11.91 2.14
N LYS A 22 -17.69 11.18 1.09
CA LYS A 22 -17.51 9.74 0.99
C LYS A 22 -16.02 9.36 1.04
N GLU A 23 -15.19 9.99 0.22
CA GLU A 23 -13.73 9.77 0.20
C GLU A 23 -13.09 9.93 1.58
N TRP A 24 -13.38 11.03 2.28
CA TRP A 24 -12.82 11.28 3.61
C TRP A 24 -13.35 10.32 4.67
N LYS A 25 -14.64 9.97 4.63
CA LYS A 25 -15.20 8.95 5.52
C LYS A 25 -14.49 7.61 5.33
N GLU A 26 -14.34 7.17 4.08
CA GLU A 26 -13.66 5.91 3.76
C GLU A 26 -12.19 5.94 4.14
N LYS A 27 -11.46 7.01 3.81
CA LYS A 27 -10.06 7.19 4.20
C LYS A 27 -9.87 7.00 5.71
N TYR A 28 -10.65 7.70 6.53
CA TYR A 28 -10.50 7.59 7.99
C TYR A 28 -11.05 6.28 8.57
N ARG A 29 -12.00 5.62 7.90
CA ARG A 29 -12.48 4.29 8.26
C ARG A 29 -11.42 3.22 8.01
N VAL A 30 -10.74 3.26 6.85
CA VAL A 30 -9.71 2.29 6.45
C VAL A 30 -8.40 2.51 7.19
N GLN A 31 -7.99 3.77 7.38
CA GLN A 31 -6.74 4.10 8.08
C GLN A 31 -6.88 4.00 9.62
N GLY A 32 -8.11 3.93 10.14
CA GLY A 32 -8.39 3.75 11.56
C GLY A 32 -7.77 4.84 12.44
N LYS A 33 -6.93 4.44 13.39
CA LYS A 33 -6.29 5.34 14.35
C LYS A 33 -4.97 5.95 13.90
N LYS A 34 -4.48 5.59 12.71
CA LYS A 34 -3.23 6.12 12.16
C LYS A 34 -3.27 7.63 12.05
N ARG A 35 -2.18 8.25 12.53
CA ARG A 35 -1.93 9.68 12.38
C ARG A 35 -1.26 9.90 11.02
N ILE A 36 -2.07 10.24 10.02
CA ILE A 36 -1.61 10.39 8.64
C ILE A 36 -0.79 11.67 8.52
N LEU A 37 0.52 11.52 8.43
CA LEU A 37 1.47 12.60 8.19
C LEU A 37 1.55 12.96 6.70
N MET A 38 1.81 11.94 5.87
CA MET A 38 1.87 12.03 4.42
C MET A 38 0.66 11.34 3.82
N ASP A 39 -0.06 12.07 2.98
CA ASP A 39 -1.17 11.56 2.18
C ASP A 39 -0.69 11.40 0.74
N ALA A 40 -0.36 10.16 0.38
CA ALA A 40 0.19 9.81 -0.93
C ALA A 40 -0.83 9.95 -2.08
N THR A 41 -2.14 9.88 -1.78
CA THR A 41 -3.19 10.00 -2.79
C THR A 41 -3.55 11.46 -3.04
N GLU A 42 -3.57 12.29 -1.99
CA GLU A 42 -3.86 13.72 -2.13
C GLU A 42 -2.62 14.60 -2.31
N HIS A 43 -1.42 14.02 -2.30
CA HIS A 43 -0.14 14.72 -2.36
C HIS A 43 0.01 15.80 -1.28
N ARG A 44 -0.29 15.43 -0.03
CA ARG A 44 -0.23 16.35 1.11
C ARG A 44 0.75 15.88 2.16
N ILE A 45 1.48 16.82 2.76
CA ILE A 45 2.26 16.59 3.97
C ILE A 45 1.68 17.52 5.04
N PHE A 46 1.39 16.97 6.22
CA PHE A 46 0.69 17.69 7.30
C PHE A 46 -0.63 18.36 6.85
N GLY A 47 -1.30 17.79 5.84
CA GLY A 47 -2.57 18.30 5.31
C GLY A 47 -2.45 19.45 4.30
N THR A 48 -1.25 19.96 3.99
CA THR A 48 -1.02 20.99 2.96
C THR A 48 -0.41 20.41 1.70
N LYS A 49 -0.76 20.99 0.54
CA LYS A 49 -0.08 20.77 -0.75
C LYS A 49 1.08 21.75 -0.98
N ASN A 50 1.10 22.87 -0.24
CA ASN A 50 2.15 23.87 -0.35
C ASN A 50 3.31 23.47 0.58
N LEU A 51 4.32 22.81 0.02
CA LEU A 51 5.47 22.30 0.78
C LEU A 51 6.57 23.35 1.00
N LYS A 52 6.59 24.44 0.22
CA LYS A 52 7.46 25.60 0.46
C LYS A 52 7.22 26.22 1.84
N GLY A 53 5.97 26.22 2.30
CA GLY A 53 5.55 26.75 3.60
C GLY A 53 5.77 25.82 4.80
N LEU A 54 6.45 24.67 4.63
CA LEU A 54 6.81 23.83 5.77
C LEU A 54 7.77 24.59 6.69
N ILE A 55 7.39 24.70 7.96
CA ILE A 55 8.08 25.48 9.02
C ILE A 55 9.53 25.01 9.23
N ILE A 56 9.83 23.74 8.93
CA ILE A 56 11.16 23.16 9.14
C ILE A 56 12.10 23.59 7.99
N PRO A 57 13.24 24.26 8.27
CA PRO A 57 14.23 24.59 7.25
C PRO A 57 14.90 23.34 6.66
N GLY A 58 15.23 23.38 5.36
CA GLY A 58 15.87 22.23 4.68
C GLY A 58 17.27 21.90 5.21
N PHE A 59 18.02 22.89 5.70
CA PHE A 59 19.34 22.65 6.29
C PHE A 59 19.29 21.93 7.65
N ALA A 60 18.14 21.90 8.31
CA ALA A 60 17.98 21.29 9.63
C ALA A 60 17.74 19.77 9.55
N ASP A 61 17.32 19.26 8.39
CA ASP A 61 17.02 17.84 8.18
C ASP A 61 17.14 17.47 6.69
N PRO A 62 17.99 16.48 6.32
CA PRO A 62 18.16 16.05 4.93
C PRO A 62 16.86 15.61 4.25
N THR A 63 15.93 14.97 4.97
CA THR A 63 14.64 14.55 4.42
C THR A 63 13.77 15.75 4.05
N ILE A 64 13.78 16.80 4.87
CA ILE A 64 13.07 18.05 4.58
C ILE A 64 13.71 18.77 3.40
N SER A 65 15.05 18.75 3.28
CA SER A 65 15.75 19.26 2.09
C SER A 65 15.23 18.57 0.83
N GLU A 66 15.14 17.24 0.84
CA GLU A 66 14.65 16.48 -0.31
C GLU A 66 13.20 16.75 -0.63
N ILE A 67 12.33 16.78 0.37
CA ILE A 67 10.92 17.13 0.17
C ILE A 67 10.79 18.50 -0.49
N LYS A 68 11.64 19.48 -0.13
CA LYS A 68 11.62 20.81 -0.76
C LYS A 68 12.19 20.79 -2.18
N ARG A 69 13.26 20.01 -2.43
CA ARG A 69 13.85 19.81 -3.77
C ARG A 69 12.83 19.21 -4.74
N GLU A 70 12.25 18.08 -4.39
CA GLU A 70 11.22 17.38 -5.18
C GLU A 70 9.99 18.27 -5.44
N TYR A 71 9.60 19.11 -4.47
CA TYR A 71 8.52 20.08 -4.65
C TYR A 71 8.88 21.14 -5.68
N ASN A 72 10.09 21.69 -5.63
CA ASN A 72 10.56 22.69 -6.58
C ASN A 72 10.69 22.11 -8.00
N ASN A 73 11.06 20.83 -8.11
CA ASN A 73 11.13 20.11 -9.37
C ASN A 73 9.75 19.73 -9.93
N ILE A 74 8.65 19.97 -9.20
CA ILE A 74 7.29 19.53 -9.58
C ILE A 74 7.25 18.00 -9.73
N ALA A 75 8.03 17.28 -8.92
CA ALA A 75 8.18 15.84 -9.02
C ALA A 75 7.01 15.06 -8.37
N PHE A 76 6.19 15.75 -7.56
CA PHE A 76 5.11 15.16 -6.77
C PHE A 76 3.72 15.15 -7.45
N SER A 77 3.53 15.85 -8.57
CA SER A 77 2.18 16.22 -9.04
C SER A 77 1.46 15.17 -9.87
N ASP A 78 2.19 14.34 -10.60
CA ASP A 78 1.64 13.64 -11.77
C ASP A 78 1.00 12.31 -11.36
N HIS A 79 1.75 11.48 -10.65
CA HIS A 79 1.29 10.17 -10.18
C HIS A 79 1.29 10.05 -8.65
N PRO A 80 0.48 9.12 -8.08
CA PRO A 80 0.46 8.84 -6.65
C PRO A 80 1.86 8.51 -6.10
N TRP A 81 2.12 8.86 -4.84
CA TRP A 81 3.41 8.58 -4.20
C TRP A 81 3.58 7.11 -3.79
N VAL A 82 2.50 6.33 -3.83
CA VAL A 82 2.48 4.90 -3.55
C VAL A 82 1.78 4.15 -4.68
N PRO A 83 2.19 2.91 -5.01
CA PRO A 83 1.55 2.15 -6.06
C PRO A 83 0.07 1.87 -5.74
N HIS A 84 -0.81 1.96 -6.73
CA HIS A 84 -2.22 1.62 -6.60
C HIS A 84 -2.56 0.23 -7.17
N ILE A 85 -1.67 -0.31 -8.00
CA ILE A 85 -1.79 -1.63 -8.62
C ILE A 85 -0.58 -2.43 -8.18
N LEU A 86 -0.82 -3.59 -7.55
CA LEU A 86 0.21 -4.41 -6.93
C LEU A 86 0.18 -5.83 -7.49
N PRO A 87 1.32 -6.38 -7.93
CA PRO A 87 1.42 -7.74 -8.42
C PRO A 87 1.44 -8.74 -7.25
N ILE A 88 0.55 -9.74 -7.30
CA ILE A 88 0.64 -10.94 -6.45
C ILE A 88 0.90 -12.17 -7.33
N GLN A 89 1.63 -13.15 -6.81
CA GLN A 89 2.03 -14.31 -7.58
C GLN A 89 2.02 -15.58 -6.73
N ILE A 90 1.63 -16.70 -7.34
CA ILE A 90 1.75 -18.03 -6.74
C ILE A 90 2.41 -18.94 -7.78
N VAL A 91 3.50 -19.59 -7.40
CA VAL A 91 4.21 -20.60 -8.22
C VAL A 91 4.19 -21.91 -7.46
N VAL A 92 3.76 -23.00 -8.10
CA VAL A 92 3.75 -24.34 -7.50
C VAL A 92 4.75 -25.22 -8.23
N ILE A 93 5.67 -25.83 -7.48
CA ILE A 93 6.72 -26.72 -7.96
C ILE A 93 6.64 -28.02 -7.15
N GLY A 94 6.10 -29.08 -7.76
CA GLY A 94 5.81 -30.32 -7.03
C GLY A 94 4.86 -30.06 -5.85
N LYS A 95 5.34 -30.30 -4.63
CA LYS A 95 4.58 -30.08 -3.39
C LYS A 95 4.86 -28.75 -2.69
N LEU A 96 5.75 -27.93 -3.25
CA LEU A 96 6.11 -26.61 -2.73
C LEU A 96 5.34 -25.51 -3.46
N ALA A 97 4.79 -24.54 -2.72
CA ALA A 97 4.25 -23.30 -3.27
C ALA A 97 5.05 -22.08 -2.81
N LEU A 98 5.47 -21.24 -3.76
CA LEU A 98 6.09 -19.94 -3.53
C LEU A 98 5.03 -18.85 -3.72
N VAL A 99 4.85 -18.00 -2.72
CA VAL A 99 3.81 -16.95 -2.70
C VAL A 99 4.50 -15.59 -2.72
N GLY A 100 4.59 -15.00 -3.91
CA GLY A 100 5.24 -13.70 -4.14
C GLY A 100 4.38 -12.55 -3.61
N CYS A 101 4.91 -11.82 -2.64
CA CYS A 101 4.25 -10.71 -1.97
C CYS A 101 5.02 -9.39 -2.23
N PRO A 102 4.36 -8.33 -2.75
CA PRO A 102 5.00 -7.08 -3.16
C PRO A 102 5.22 -6.11 -1.99
N GLY A 103 5.76 -6.58 -0.87
CA GLY A 103 5.95 -5.79 0.35
C GLY A 103 6.60 -6.59 1.48
N GLU A 104 6.49 -6.05 2.69
CA GLU A 104 7.12 -6.55 3.91
C GLU A 104 6.07 -7.07 4.91
N PRO A 105 5.59 -8.32 4.76
CA PRO A 105 4.76 -8.92 5.79
C PRO A 105 5.55 -9.11 7.08
N THR A 106 4.96 -8.72 8.21
CA THR A 106 5.46 -9.10 9.54
C THR A 106 5.43 -10.62 9.70
N ILE A 107 6.11 -11.13 10.73
CA ILE A 107 6.13 -12.58 11.02
C ILE A 107 4.71 -13.15 11.11
N THR A 108 3.83 -12.52 11.88
CA THR A 108 2.46 -13.00 12.07
C THR A 108 1.64 -12.87 10.79
N ALA A 109 1.79 -11.75 10.05
CA ALA A 109 1.10 -11.55 8.79
C ALA A 109 1.51 -12.60 7.75
N GLY A 110 2.82 -12.88 7.63
CA GLY A 110 3.39 -13.91 6.77
C GLY A 110 2.83 -15.30 7.11
N LYS A 111 2.84 -15.69 8.39
CA LYS A 111 2.26 -16.97 8.84
C LYS A 111 0.76 -17.08 8.52
N ARG A 112 0.00 -16.00 8.64
CA ARG A 112 -1.44 -15.98 8.28
C ARG A 112 -1.63 -16.17 6.76
N ILE A 113 -0.80 -15.55 5.93
CA ILE A 113 -0.79 -15.77 4.47
C ILE A 113 -0.44 -17.23 4.16
N GLU A 114 0.65 -17.74 4.75
CA GLU A 114 1.11 -19.11 4.59
C GLU A 114 0.01 -20.12 4.91
N GLY A 115 -0.62 -20.02 6.08
CA GLY A 115 -1.71 -20.91 6.49
C GLY A 115 -2.94 -20.82 5.57
N THR A 116 -3.28 -19.62 5.09
CA THR A 116 -4.35 -19.44 4.10
C THR A 116 -4.04 -20.21 2.83
N MET A 117 -2.83 -20.06 2.30
CA MET A 117 -2.40 -20.70 1.05
C MET A 117 -2.30 -22.21 1.20
N LEU A 118 -1.72 -22.70 2.29
CA LEU A 118 -1.59 -24.12 2.56
C LEU A 118 -2.98 -24.79 2.62
N SER A 119 -3.96 -24.15 3.28
CA SER A 119 -5.33 -24.69 3.38
C SER A 119 -6.02 -24.90 2.02
N ILE A 120 -5.71 -24.06 1.04
CA ILE A 120 -6.33 -24.08 -0.30
C ILE A 120 -5.55 -25.01 -1.22
N LEU A 121 -4.22 -24.83 -1.28
CA LEU A 121 -3.35 -25.52 -2.22
C LEU A 121 -3.09 -26.99 -1.84
N LYS A 122 -3.41 -27.41 -0.61
CA LYS A 122 -3.42 -28.83 -0.22
C LYS A 122 -4.26 -29.69 -1.17
N LYS A 123 -5.34 -29.14 -1.74
CA LYS A 123 -6.16 -29.81 -2.78
C LYS A 123 -5.39 -30.11 -4.08
N LYS A 124 -4.26 -29.44 -4.33
CA LYS A 124 -3.33 -29.72 -5.44
C LYS A 124 -2.10 -30.53 -5.03
N GLY A 125 -2.08 -31.09 -3.81
CA GLY A 125 -0.94 -31.85 -3.30
C GLY A 125 0.21 -31.01 -2.76
N VAL A 126 0.00 -29.72 -2.53
CA VAL A 126 0.98 -28.86 -1.83
C VAL A 126 0.99 -29.18 -0.34
N ASP A 127 2.17 -29.40 0.23
CA ASP A 127 2.39 -29.60 1.68
C ASP A 127 3.28 -28.53 2.32
N GLN A 128 3.98 -27.72 1.51
CA GLN A 128 4.82 -26.62 1.97
C GLN A 128 4.50 -25.32 1.23
N VAL A 129 4.41 -24.22 1.98
CA VAL A 129 4.25 -22.86 1.43
C VAL A 129 5.39 -21.99 1.93
N VAL A 130 5.97 -21.19 1.04
CA VAL A 130 6.96 -20.16 1.38
C VAL A 130 6.43 -18.82 0.91
N VAL A 131 6.27 -17.88 1.85
CA VAL A 131 5.96 -16.49 1.52
C VAL A 131 7.25 -15.80 1.11
N CYS A 132 7.30 -15.29 -0.12
CA CYS A 132 8.44 -14.59 -0.69
C CYS A 132 8.16 -13.08 -0.64
N PRO A 133 8.65 -12.34 0.38
CA PRO A 133 8.53 -10.89 0.41
C PRO A 133 9.34 -10.24 -0.71
N TYR A 134 9.17 -8.93 -0.93
CA TYR A 134 9.90 -8.15 -1.95
C TYR A 134 9.76 -8.67 -3.39
N SER A 135 8.69 -9.41 -3.69
CA SER A 135 8.50 -9.98 -5.02
C SER A 135 7.77 -9.00 -5.94
N ASN A 136 8.31 -8.80 -7.15
CA ASN A 136 7.71 -8.04 -8.27
C ASN A 136 7.52 -6.53 -8.06
N ALA A 137 7.23 -6.05 -6.85
CA ALA A 137 7.08 -4.64 -6.52
C ALA A 137 7.33 -4.38 -5.03
N TYR A 138 7.25 -3.11 -4.62
CA TYR A 138 7.40 -2.68 -3.23
C TYR A 138 6.30 -1.68 -2.84
N MET A 139 5.74 -1.86 -1.65
CA MET A 139 4.60 -1.06 -1.16
C MET A 139 4.68 -0.70 0.33
N GLY A 140 5.80 -1.01 0.99
CA GLY A 140 5.95 -0.93 2.44
C GLY A 140 5.47 -2.18 3.16
N TYR A 141 4.95 -1.99 4.37
CA TYR A 141 4.67 -3.09 5.31
C TYR A 141 3.27 -3.68 5.17
N ILE A 142 3.15 -4.96 5.54
CA ILE A 142 1.88 -5.66 5.70
C ILE A 142 1.83 -6.18 7.14
N THR A 143 1.14 -5.45 8.00
CA THR A 143 0.88 -5.86 9.38
C THR A 143 -0.45 -6.59 9.50
N THR A 144 -0.60 -7.40 10.55
CA THR A 144 -1.93 -7.82 11.00
C THR A 144 -2.78 -6.62 11.45
N PHE A 145 -4.09 -6.80 11.61
CA PHE A 145 -4.95 -5.73 12.13
C PHE A 145 -4.50 -5.33 13.55
N GLU A 146 -4.13 -6.31 14.36
CA GLU A 146 -3.73 -6.20 15.75
C GLU A 146 -2.39 -5.45 15.87
N GLU A 147 -1.39 -5.84 15.09
CA GLU A 147 -0.10 -5.13 14.99
C GLU A 147 -0.30 -3.71 14.43
N TYR A 148 -1.18 -3.53 13.45
CA TYR A 148 -1.53 -2.20 12.94
C TYR A 148 -2.07 -1.31 14.06
N GLN A 149 -2.87 -1.86 14.97
CA GLN A 149 -3.34 -1.11 16.13
C GLN A 149 -2.22 -0.75 17.10
N LEU A 150 -0.97 -1.20 16.98
CA LEU A 150 0.10 -0.65 17.83
C LEU A 150 0.67 0.65 17.24
N GLN A 151 0.59 0.82 15.91
CA GLN A 151 1.19 1.95 15.20
C GLN A 151 2.67 2.15 15.57
N THR A 152 3.40 1.04 15.71
CA THR A 152 4.87 1.01 15.60
C THR A 152 5.29 1.37 14.18
N TYR A 153 6.58 1.27 13.85
CA TYR A 153 7.09 1.59 12.52
C TYR A 153 6.32 0.87 11.41
N GLU A 154 6.15 -0.45 11.52
CA GLU A 154 5.49 -1.29 10.54
C GLU A 154 4.00 -0.92 10.41
N GLY A 155 3.30 -0.71 11.53
CA GLY A 155 1.90 -0.26 11.51
C GLY A 155 1.75 1.14 10.90
N GLY A 156 2.74 2.01 11.12
CA GLY A 156 2.87 3.32 10.50
C GLY A 156 3.19 3.24 9.01
N HIS A 157 3.87 2.19 8.55
CA HIS A 157 4.23 1.97 7.15
C HIS A 157 3.34 0.95 6.41
N THR A 158 2.31 0.41 7.05
CA THR A 158 1.18 -0.25 6.37
C THR A 158 0.31 0.82 5.70
N VAL A 159 0.65 1.18 4.47
CA VAL A 159 0.14 2.40 3.80
C VAL A 159 -1.34 2.32 3.40
N TYR A 160 -1.87 1.13 3.09
CA TYR A 160 -3.26 0.93 2.69
C TYR A 160 -4.24 0.76 3.85
N GLY A 161 -3.77 0.88 5.09
CA GLY A 161 -4.60 0.91 6.29
C GLY A 161 -4.76 -0.46 6.97
N GLN A 162 -5.64 -0.50 7.97
CA GLN A 162 -5.70 -1.59 8.95
C GLN A 162 -6.17 -2.94 8.39
N TRP A 163 -6.70 -2.94 7.17
CA TRP A 163 -7.21 -4.13 6.49
C TRP A 163 -6.28 -4.65 5.39
N THR A 164 -5.05 -4.14 5.30
CA THR A 164 -4.09 -4.51 4.26
C THR A 164 -3.87 -6.02 4.20
N LEU A 165 -3.53 -6.68 5.32
CA LEU A 165 -3.37 -8.14 5.35
C LEU A 165 -4.63 -8.88 4.88
N GLY A 166 -5.82 -8.45 5.33
CA GLY A 166 -7.08 -9.07 4.93
C GLY A 166 -7.34 -8.95 3.43
N ALA A 167 -6.98 -7.82 2.82
CA ALA A 167 -7.05 -7.63 1.38
C ALA A 167 -6.09 -8.59 0.63
N PHE A 168 -4.85 -8.74 1.10
CA PHE A 168 -3.89 -9.68 0.52
C PHE A 168 -4.36 -11.13 0.66
N GLN A 169 -4.81 -11.56 1.84
CA GLN A 169 -5.34 -12.91 2.03
C GLN A 169 -6.52 -13.20 1.09
N THR A 170 -7.40 -12.21 0.91
CA THR A 170 -8.53 -12.31 -0.03
C THR A 170 -8.04 -12.50 -1.47
N LYS A 171 -7.11 -11.65 -1.93
CA LYS A 171 -6.62 -11.71 -3.31
C LYS A 171 -5.75 -12.94 -3.60
N PHE A 172 -4.91 -13.36 -2.66
CA PHE A 172 -4.20 -14.62 -2.76
C PHE A 172 -5.16 -15.82 -2.77
N LYS A 173 -6.22 -15.80 -1.95
CA LYS A 173 -7.24 -16.85 -1.95
C LYS A 173 -7.98 -16.94 -3.28
N GLU A 174 -8.41 -15.79 -3.84
CA GLU A 174 -9.04 -15.73 -5.17
C GLU A 174 -8.13 -16.38 -6.22
N LEU A 175 -6.85 -15.97 -6.27
CA LEU A 175 -5.88 -16.51 -7.22
C LEU A 175 -5.63 -18.02 -7.00
N ALA A 176 -5.47 -18.46 -5.76
CA ALA A 176 -5.26 -19.87 -5.43
C ALA A 176 -6.48 -20.74 -5.78
N CYS A 177 -7.71 -20.23 -5.60
CA CYS A 177 -8.93 -20.90 -6.04
C CYS A 177 -8.97 -21.07 -7.56
N GLU A 178 -8.60 -20.03 -8.34
CA GLU A 178 -8.51 -20.15 -9.79
C GLU A 178 -7.45 -21.18 -10.24
N MET A 179 -6.39 -21.38 -9.47
CA MET A 179 -5.40 -22.42 -9.75
C MET A 179 -5.95 -23.85 -9.57
N LEU A 180 -7.04 -24.03 -8.81
CA LEU A 180 -7.72 -25.33 -8.68
C LEU A 180 -8.46 -25.69 -9.98
N ASN A 181 -8.92 -24.70 -10.72
CA ASN A 181 -9.60 -24.88 -12.00
C ASN A 181 -8.61 -25.28 -13.11
N GLU A 182 -9.15 -25.92 -14.15
CA GLU A 182 -8.43 -26.15 -15.40
C GLU A 182 -7.95 -24.82 -16.00
N LYS A 183 -6.78 -24.82 -16.65
CA LYS A 183 -6.14 -23.59 -17.15
C LYS A 183 -7.06 -22.76 -18.08
N ARG A 184 -7.93 -23.42 -18.84
CA ARG A 184 -8.84 -22.80 -19.81
C ARG A 184 -10.08 -22.17 -19.17
N SER A 185 -10.50 -22.64 -18.00
CA SER A 185 -11.70 -22.14 -17.30
C SER A 185 -11.40 -21.10 -16.23
N ARG A 186 -10.13 -20.71 -16.05
CA ARG A 186 -9.73 -19.71 -15.06
C ARG A 186 -10.24 -18.32 -15.42
N ASN A 187 -10.86 -17.67 -14.45
CA ASN A 187 -11.27 -16.28 -14.55
C ASN A 187 -10.17 -15.36 -14.02
N LEU A 188 -9.29 -14.88 -14.91
CA LEU A 188 -8.18 -14.01 -14.57
C LEU A 188 -8.37 -12.63 -15.19
N ASP A 189 -8.22 -11.58 -14.40
CA ASP A 189 -8.12 -10.22 -14.93
C ASP A 189 -6.79 -10.06 -15.67
N ARG A 190 -6.88 -9.67 -16.94
CA ARG A 190 -5.71 -9.40 -17.82
C ARG A 190 -5.63 -7.94 -18.27
N LYS A 191 -6.57 -7.10 -17.83
CA LYS A 191 -6.70 -5.71 -18.27
C LYS A 191 -5.94 -4.75 -17.35
N ILE A 192 -5.86 -5.07 -16.06
CA ILE A 192 -5.18 -4.22 -15.08
C ILE A 192 -3.67 -4.23 -15.37
N GLN A 193 -3.10 -3.04 -15.54
CA GLN A 193 -1.66 -2.84 -15.73
C GLN A 193 -1.17 -1.74 -14.79
N PRO A 194 0.03 -1.86 -14.19
CA PRO A 194 0.62 -0.79 -13.40
C PRO A 194 0.74 0.51 -14.19
N ILE A 195 0.75 1.63 -13.46
CA ILE A 195 0.98 2.95 -14.05
C ILE A 195 2.43 3.01 -14.55
N ALA A 196 2.61 3.40 -15.81
CA ALA A 196 3.91 3.69 -16.39
C ALA A 196 4.27 5.17 -16.16
N PHE A 197 5.47 5.42 -15.64
CA PHE A 197 5.98 6.76 -15.42
C PHE A 197 6.63 7.29 -16.71
N SER A 198 6.37 8.54 -17.05
CA SER A 198 7.00 9.17 -18.22
C SER A 198 8.47 9.47 -17.94
N ARG A 199 9.31 9.49 -18.99
CA ARG A 199 10.73 9.84 -18.84
C ARG A 199 10.93 11.21 -18.19
N ALA A 200 10.16 12.21 -18.60
CA ALA A 200 10.22 13.56 -18.03
C ALA A 200 9.79 13.62 -16.55
N GLU A 201 8.91 12.72 -16.11
CA GLU A 201 8.59 12.59 -14.68
C GLU A 201 9.71 11.91 -13.90
N LEU A 202 10.32 10.87 -14.46
CA LEU A 202 11.46 10.18 -13.85
C LEU A 202 12.66 11.13 -13.72
N GLU A 203 12.95 11.92 -14.74
CA GLU A 203 14.04 12.92 -14.73
C GLU A 203 13.86 13.95 -13.60
N ARG A 204 12.63 14.40 -13.33
CA ARG A 204 12.35 15.32 -12.20
C ARG A 204 12.58 14.73 -10.81
N ARG A 205 12.47 13.40 -10.68
CA ARG A 205 12.59 12.62 -9.43
C ARG A 205 13.99 12.04 -9.24
N THR A 206 14.81 12.04 -10.28
CA THR A 206 16.14 11.42 -10.24
C THR A 206 17.10 12.36 -9.52
N TYR A 207 18.01 11.76 -8.74
CA TYR A 207 19.13 12.48 -8.17
C TYR A 207 20.23 12.56 -9.23
N ASP A 208 20.65 13.77 -9.58
CA ASP A 208 21.87 14.00 -10.37
C ASP A 208 23.12 13.71 -9.54
#